data_AF-A0A434EP34-F1
#
_entry.id   AF-A0A434EP34-F1
#
_cell.length_a   1.000
_cell.length_b   1.000
_cell.length_c   1.000
_cell.angle_alpha   90.00
_cell.angle_beta   90.00
_cell.angle_gamma   90.00
#
_symmetry.space_group_name_H-M   'P 1'
#
loop_
_entity.id
_entity.type
_entity.pdbx_description
1 polymer ?
#
loop_
_entity_poly.entity_id
_entity_poly.type
_entity_poly.pdbx_seq_one_letter_code
_entity_poly.pdbx_strand_id
1 'polypeptide(L)' 'YFIPAHFVQKLSISQADRPILSMEGGISISEDPNFRFDFKAHGNGEIQVEAIDTDGKVFRNQWPLEATGL' A
#
# COMPACT_ATOMS: atom_id res chain seq x y z
N TYR A 1 -3.58 28.38 16.91
CA TYR A 1 -2.85 27.76 15.79
C TYR A 1 -3.44 26.37 15.59
N PHE A 2 -3.77 25.99 14.35
CA PHE A 2 -4.39 24.72 13.98
C PHE A 2 -3.44 23.97 13.06
N ILE A 3 -3.27 22.66 13.28
CA ILE A 3 -2.48 21.79 12.42
C ILE A 3 -3.47 20.88 11.69
N PRO A 4 -3.59 20.99 10.35
CA PRO A 4 -4.41 20.07 9.57
C PRO A 4 -3.94 18.63 9.73
N ALA A 5 -4.86 17.67 9.63
CA ALA A 5 -4.51 16.27 9.66
C ALA A 5 -3.69 15.90 8.41
N HIS A 6 -2.54 15.26 8.61
CA HIS A 6 -1.66 14.78 7.54
C HIS A 6 -1.38 13.30 7.76
N PHE A 7 -1.86 12.45 6.85
CA PHE A 7 -1.75 11.00 6.95
C PHE A 7 -1.90 10.35 5.57
N VAL A 8 -1.54 9.06 5.47
CA VAL A 8 -1.80 8.25 4.27
C VAL A 8 -3.30 8.01 4.12
N GLN A 9 -3.94 8.63 3.14
CA GLN A 9 -5.38 8.52 2.90
C GLN A 9 -5.77 7.36 1.99
N LYS A 10 -4.88 6.91 1.11
CA LYS A 10 -5.14 5.78 0.19
C LYS A 10 -3.93 4.86 0.12
N LEU A 11 -4.20 3.57 0.08
CA LEU A 11 -3.22 2.51 -0.18
C LEU A 11 -3.81 1.55 -1.20
N SER A 12 -3.05 1.27 -2.26
CA SER A 12 -3.40 0.29 -3.29
C SER A 12 -2.23 -0.66 -3.50
N ILE A 13 -2.54 -1.95 -3.51
CA ILE A 13 -1.58 -3.03 -3.69
C ILE A 13 -2.10 -3.95 -4.77
N SER A 14 -1.28 -4.22 -5.78
CA SER A 14 -1.60 -5.15 -6.87
C SER A 14 -0.45 -6.10 -7.15
N GLN A 15 -0.77 -7.24 -7.77
CA GLN A 15 0.20 -8.11 -8.41
C GLN A 15 0.01 -8.02 -9.92
N ALA A 16 0.98 -7.46 -10.64
CA ALA A 16 0.78 -6.99 -12.01
C ALA A 16 -0.52 -6.15 -12.09
N ASP A 17 -1.47 -6.52 -12.95
CA ASP A 17 -2.75 -5.81 -13.13
C ASP A 17 -3.86 -6.30 -12.19
N ARG A 18 -3.56 -7.24 -11.28
CA ARG A 18 -4.55 -7.82 -10.37
C ARG A 18 -4.54 -7.12 -9.01
N PRO A 19 -5.62 -6.45 -8.59
CA PRO A 19 -5.69 -5.84 -7.26
C PRO A 19 -5.64 -6.92 -6.17
N ILE A 20 -4.84 -6.67 -5.14
CA ILE A 20 -4.75 -7.49 -3.92
C ILE A 20 -5.48 -6.78 -2.77
N LEU A 21 -5.17 -5.51 -2.54
CA LEU A 21 -5.70 -4.72 -1.43
C LEU A 21 -5.93 -3.28 -1.87
N SER A 22 -7.04 -2.71 -1.42
CA SER A 22 -7.31 -1.28 -1.48
C SER A 22 -7.84 -0.83 -0.13
N MET A 23 -7.33 0.29 0.36
CA MET A 23 -7.71 0.85 1.66
C MET A 23 -7.86 2.37 1.54
N GLU A 24 -8.89 2.90 2.20
CA GLU A 24 -9.04 4.31 2.51
C GLU A 24 -8.76 4.52 4.00
N GLY A 25 -7.74 5.32 4.30
CA GLY A 25 -7.27 5.61 5.65
C GLY A 25 -7.95 6.83 6.26
N GLY A 26 -7.88 6.94 7.60
CA GLY A 26 -8.33 8.11 8.34
C GLY A 26 -7.34 8.48 9.44
N ILE A 27 -7.65 9.53 10.21
CA ILE A 27 -6.79 10.05 11.30
C ILE A 27 -6.47 9.04 12.41
N SER A 28 -7.19 7.91 12.46
CA SER A 28 -7.02 6.87 13.47
C SER A 28 -5.89 5.87 13.16
N ILE A 29 -5.20 6.00 12.02
CA ILE A 29 -4.03 5.17 11.74
C ILE A 29 -2.82 5.67 12.54
N SER A 30 -2.00 4.74 13.01
CA SER A 30 -0.76 5.08 13.72
C SER A 30 0.18 5.91 12.86
N GLU A 31 0.98 6.74 13.50
CA GLU A 31 2.22 7.26 12.93
C GLU A 31 3.13 6.07 12.52
N ASP A 32 3.83 6.21 11.40
CA ASP A 32 4.61 5.14 10.76
C ASP A 32 3.83 3.81 10.62
N PRO A 33 2.72 3.80 9.86
CA PRO A 33 1.83 2.65 9.82
C PRO A 33 2.49 1.45 9.13
N ASN A 34 2.33 0.27 9.73
CA ASN A 34 2.66 -1.02 9.13
C ASN A 34 1.36 -1.76 8.77
N PHE A 35 1.15 -2.00 7.47
CA PHE A 35 0.03 -2.78 6.97
C PHE A 35 0.48 -4.19 6.63
N ARG A 36 -0.20 -5.20 7.18
CA ARG A 36 0.05 -6.62 6.92
C ARG A 36 -1.21 -7.26 6.37
N PHE A 37 -1.04 -8.07 5.33
CA PHE A 37 -2.13 -8.76 4.66
C PHE A 37 -1.61 -10.08 4.11
N ASP A 38 -2.47 -11.08 4.08
CA ASP A 38 -2.21 -12.33 3.40
C ASP A 38 -2.80 -12.27 1.99
N PHE A 39 -2.09 -12.83 1.02
CA PHE A 39 -2.60 -12.97 -0.33
C PHE A 39 -2.10 -14.27 -0.94
N LYS A 40 -2.87 -14.82 -1.87
CA LYS A 40 -2.42 -15.92 -2.72
C LYS A 40 -1.73 -15.33 -3.93
N ALA A 41 -0.45 -15.66 -4.12
CA ALA A 41 0.27 -15.28 -5.32
C ALA A 41 -0.34 -15.95 -6.57
N HIS A 42 -0.41 -15.18 -7.65
CA HIS A 42 -0.89 -15.64 -8.96
C HIS A 42 0.17 -15.35 -10.03
N GLY A 43 0.82 -16.40 -10.50
CA GLY A 43 1.92 -16.28 -11.46
C GLY A 43 3.10 -15.51 -10.88
N ASN A 44 3.93 -14.96 -11.77
CA ASN A 44 5.22 -14.36 -11.43
C ASN A 44 5.20 -12.83 -11.54
N GLY A 45 4.02 -12.21 -11.51
CA GLY A 45 3.88 -10.75 -11.58
C GLY A 45 4.45 -10.06 -10.34
N GLU A 46 5.05 -8.89 -10.53
CA GLU A 46 5.58 -8.05 -9.44
C GLU A 46 4.46 -7.52 -8.54
N ILE A 47 4.79 -7.29 -7.28
CA ILE A 47 3.94 -6.55 -6.34
C ILE A 47 4.18 -5.06 -6.52
N GLN A 48 3.13 -4.32 -6.81
CA GLN A 48 3.14 -2.87 -6.90
C GLN A 48 2.36 -2.29 -5.73
N VAL A 49 2.94 -1.28 -5.07
CA VAL A 49 2.30 -0.56 -3.97
C VAL A 49 2.29 0.93 -4.29
N GLU A 50 1.12 1.53 -4.15
CA GLU A 50 0.91 2.97 -4.22
C GLU A 50 0.25 3.45 -2.93
N ALA A 51 0.79 4.51 -2.33
CA ALA A 51 0.17 5.21 -1.22
C ALA A 51 0.04 6.71 -1.55
N ILE A 52 -1.06 7.32 -1.11
CA ILE A 52 -1.33 8.76 -1.30
C ILE A 52 -1.65 9.37 0.05
N ASP A 53 -0.98 10.48 0.39
CA ASP A 53 -1.29 11.25 1.60
C ASP A 53 -2.37 12.32 1.36
N THR A 54 -2.85 12.95 2.43
CA THR A 54 -3.89 13.99 2.37
C THR A 54 -3.50 15.25 1.59
N ASP A 55 -2.20 15.44 1.31
CA ASP A 55 -1.68 16.52 0.49
C ASP A 55 -1.55 16.12 -0.99
N GLY A 56 -1.95 14.89 -1.33
CA GLY A 56 -1.87 14.32 -2.67
C GLY A 56 -0.48 13.83 -3.06
N LYS A 57 0.47 13.75 -2.11
CA LYS A 57 1.79 13.20 -2.38
C LYS A 57 1.68 11.71 -2.62
N VAL A 58 2.31 11.25 -3.69
CA VAL A 58 2.25 9.85 -4.10
C VAL A 58 3.57 9.15 -3.81
N PHE A 59 3.49 8.01 -3.14
CA PHE A 59 4.59 7.11 -2.83
C PHE A 59 4.37 5.82 -3.60
N ARG A 60 5.39 5.38 -4.35
CA ARG A 60 5.32 4.15 -5.15
C ARG A 60 6.56 3.32 -4.95
N ASN A 61 6.37 2.02 -4.88
CA ASN A 61 7.45 1.06 -4.95
C ASN A 61 6.95 -0.27 -5.51
N GLN A 62 7.87 -1.06 -6.03
CA GLN A 62 7.58 -2.36 -6.64
C GLN A 62 8.63 -3.39 -6.25
N TRP A 63 8.19 -4.63 -6.07
CA TRP A 63 9.06 -5.73 -5.68
C TRP A 63 8.80 -6.94 -6.57
N PRO A 64 9.85 -7.68 -6.97
CA PRO A 64 9.65 -8.97 -7.59
C PRO A 64 8.92 -9.89 -6.61
N LEU A 65 8.04 -10.74 -7.13
CA LEU A 65 7.53 -11.85 -6.34
C LEU A 65 8.66 -12.87 -6.21
N GLU A 66 9.51 -12.72 -5.18
CA GLU A 66 10.45 -13.78 -4.86
C GLU A 66 9.63 -15.02 -4.50
N ALA A 67 9.80 -16.08 -5.30
CA ALA A 67 9.30 -17.39 -4.93
C ALA A 67 10.09 -17.83 -3.70
N THR A 68 9.63 -17.48 -2.51
CA THR A 68 10.20 -17.98 -1.26
C THR A 68 10.07 -19.51 -1.30
N GLY A 69 11.20 -20.15 -1.58
CA GLY A 69 11.53 -21.57 -1.50
C GLY A 69 10.36 -22.56 -1.46
N LEU A 70 10.10 -23.20 -2.59
CA LEU A 70 9.82 -24.64 -2.60
C LEU A 70 11.14 -25.41 -2.66
#